data_AF-A0A8X6QV27-F1
#
_entry.id   AF-A0A8X6QV27-F1
#
_cell.length_a   1.000
_cell.length_b   1.000
_cell.length_c   1.000
_cell.angle_alpha   90.00
_cell.angle_beta   90.00
_cell.angle_gamma   90.00
#
_symmetry.space_group_name_H-M   'P 1'
#
loop_
_entity.id
_entity.type
_entity.pdbx_description
1 polymer ?
#
loop_
_entity_poly.entity_id
_entity_poly.type
_entity_poly.pdbx_seq_one_letter_code
_entity_poly.pdbx_strand_id
1 'polypeptide(L)'
;MQCELFRSSLKFEDYYSPRQNVVHERYNFFSCVQLEGQTIESYVTHLKTLATTFEFPEQENGLIRDRIYLGIKDSGLQERLLRENNLGLEKAIEIIRQLKRARNKSATSNLKDGFWHVPLDEVSSESCTFNTLFGRYKFNKLPFEIVSAPEVFQKKNQKLFGGIEGVEIYFYDIIVAGYNEDLHDAIMSKALERARSINIKFNPDKLQYRVSEVKYVGQIISKSGINPDLDHIKAVDAMPTPKSKTEVRRLLGMVNFLSKFIPNVSKVTAPLREIILENVEFNWGKEQELSFVNIK
;
A
#
# COMPACT_ATOMS: atom_id res chain seq x y z
N MET A 1 -57.50 -20.37 -16.85
CA MET A 1 -57.48 -19.21 -15.95
C MET A 1 -56.13 -18.97 -15.24
N GLN A 2 -55.17 -19.92 -15.22
CA GLN A 2 -53.83 -19.71 -14.62
C GLN A 2 -52.75 -19.16 -15.58
N CYS A 3 -52.90 -19.30 -16.91
CA CYS A 3 -51.91 -18.77 -17.87
C CYS A 3 -52.01 -17.26 -18.16
N GLU A 4 -53.16 -16.62 -17.92
CA GLU A 4 -53.31 -15.17 -18.12
C GLU A 4 -52.78 -14.37 -16.93
N LEU A 5 -52.90 -14.89 -15.71
CA LEU A 5 -52.35 -14.28 -14.49
C LEU A 5 -50.82 -14.29 -14.45
N PHE A 6 -50.18 -15.29 -15.07
CA PHE A 6 -48.71 -15.36 -15.17
C PHE A 6 -48.14 -14.43 -16.25
N ARG A 7 -48.91 -14.16 -17.33
CA ARG A 7 -48.52 -13.17 -18.35
C ARG A 7 -48.75 -11.74 -17.89
N SER A 8 -49.70 -11.49 -16.98
CA SER A 8 -49.88 -10.17 -16.38
C SER A 8 -48.85 -9.86 -15.29
N SER A 9 -48.32 -10.87 -14.57
CA SER A 9 -47.23 -10.66 -13.60
C SER A 9 -45.90 -10.27 -14.27
N LEU A 10 -45.56 -10.91 -15.41
CA LEU A 10 -44.38 -10.54 -16.22
C LEU A 10 -44.47 -9.12 -16.80
N LYS A 11 -45.67 -8.65 -17.16
CA LYS A 11 -45.90 -7.26 -17.60
C LYS A 11 -45.90 -6.24 -16.45
N PHE A 12 -46.06 -6.70 -15.20
CA PHE A 12 -46.08 -5.86 -14.00
C PHE A 12 -44.67 -5.54 -13.48
N GLU A 13 -43.71 -6.47 -13.65
CA GLU A 13 -42.28 -6.25 -13.32
C GLU A 13 -41.64 -5.17 -14.21
N ASP A 14 -42.07 -5.06 -15.47
CA ASP A 14 -41.68 -3.98 -16.41
C ASP A 14 -42.20 -2.59 -16.01
N TYR A 15 -43.17 -2.52 -15.08
CA TYR A 15 -43.81 -1.27 -14.64
C TYR A 15 -43.26 -0.76 -13.29
N TYR A 16 -42.65 -1.64 -12.49
CA TYR A 16 -42.14 -1.32 -11.14
C TYR A 16 -40.62 -1.24 -11.06
N SER A 17 -39.88 -1.79 -12.03
CA SER A 17 -38.45 -1.54 -12.14
C SER A 17 -38.24 -0.17 -12.80
N PRO A 18 -37.71 0.85 -12.09
CA PRO A 18 -37.47 2.15 -12.71
C PRO A 18 -36.61 1.94 -13.94
N ARG A 19 -37.11 2.32 -15.13
CA ARG A 19 -36.33 2.28 -16.37
C ARG A 19 -35.07 3.09 -16.13
N GLN A 20 -33.94 2.40 -16.06
CA GLN A 20 -32.66 3.02 -15.77
C GLN A 20 -32.35 4.03 -16.88
N ASN A 21 -32.43 5.32 -16.55
CA ASN A 21 -32.20 6.36 -17.52
C ASN A 21 -30.69 6.53 -17.70
N VAL A 22 -30.13 5.81 -18.68
CA VAL A 22 -28.70 5.83 -19.00
C VAL A 22 -28.17 7.25 -19.20
N VAL A 23 -28.98 8.16 -19.74
CA VAL A 23 -28.61 9.58 -19.92
C VAL A 23 -28.47 10.29 -18.57
N HIS A 24 -29.39 10.03 -17.64
CA HIS A 24 -29.35 10.57 -16.29
C HIS A 24 -28.16 10.04 -15.47
N GLU A 25 -27.88 8.74 -15.54
CA GLU A 25 -26.72 8.14 -14.85
C GLU A 25 -25.40 8.69 -15.40
N ARG A 26 -25.29 8.89 -16.72
CA ARG A 26 -24.14 9.56 -17.34
C ARG A 26 -24.01 11.00 -16.86
N TYR A 27 -25.11 11.74 -16.84
CA TYR A 27 -25.11 13.11 -16.34
C TYR A 27 -24.60 13.19 -14.89
N ASN A 28 -25.06 12.30 -14.02
CA ASN A 28 -24.63 12.24 -12.62
C ASN A 28 -23.14 11.96 -12.48
N PHE A 29 -22.62 10.99 -13.25
CA PHE A 29 -21.20 10.67 -13.23
C PHE A 29 -20.33 11.80 -13.77
N PHE A 30 -20.67 12.36 -14.94
CA PHE A 30 -19.85 13.42 -15.55
C PHE A 30 -19.94 14.75 -14.81
N SER A 31 -21.01 14.98 -14.05
CA SER A 31 -21.18 16.17 -13.19
C SER A 31 -20.60 15.98 -11.78
N CYS A 32 -20.12 14.78 -11.44
CA CYS A 32 -19.63 14.45 -10.11
C CYS A 32 -18.28 15.14 -9.80
N VAL A 33 -18.27 16.00 -8.79
CA VAL A 33 -17.09 16.67 -8.25
C VAL A 33 -16.92 16.36 -6.78
N GLN A 34 -15.69 16.44 -6.27
CA GLN A 34 -15.40 16.22 -4.86
C GLN A 34 -16.11 17.28 -3.99
N LEU A 35 -16.96 16.81 -3.07
CA LEU A 35 -17.69 17.67 -2.15
C LEU A 35 -16.75 18.31 -1.12
N GLU A 36 -17.21 19.40 -0.50
CA GLU A 36 -16.47 20.06 0.57
C GLU A 36 -16.36 19.16 1.81
N GLY A 37 -15.14 19.00 2.33
CA GLY A 37 -14.84 18.06 3.43
C GLY A 37 -14.85 16.57 3.05
N GLN A 38 -15.16 16.21 1.81
CA GLN A 38 -15.16 14.81 1.37
C GLN A 38 -13.75 14.28 1.18
N THR A 39 -13.47 13.08 1.70
CA THR A 39 -12.19 12.40 1.45
C THR A 39 -12.09 11.93 0.00
N ILE A 40 -10.86 11.89 -0.54
CA ILE A 40 -10.64 11.48 -1.93
C ILE A 40 -11.04 10.01 -2.14
N GLU A 41 -10.90 9.13 -1.15
CA GLU A 41 -11.32 7.73 -1.23
C GLU A 41 -12.84 7.59 -1.22
N SER A 42 -13.55 8.42 -0.44
CA SER A 42 -15.01 8.49 -0.51
C SER A 42 -15.45 8.96 -1.89
N TYR A 43 -14.77 9.96 -2.46
CA TYR A 43 -15.03 10.45 -3.80
C TYR A 43 -14.77 9.38 -4.88
N VAL A 44 -13.62 8.70 -4.84
CA VAL A 44 -13.28 7.61 -5.77
C VAL A 44 -14.25 6.43 -5.63
N THR A 45 -14.64 6.08 -4.40
CA THR A 45 -15.64 5.03 -4.14
C THR A 45 -16.99 5.42 -4.73
N HIS A 46 -17.40 6.67 -4.55
CA HIS A 46 -18.65 7.18 -5.12
C HIS A 46 -18.63 7.15 -6.66
N LEU A 47 -17.52 7.55 -7.27
CA LEU A 47 -17.34 7.44 -8.73
C LEU A 47 -17.40 5.99 -9.21
N LYS A 48 -16.81 5.04 -8.48
CA LYS A 48 -16.92 3.61 -8.79
C LYS A 48 -18.36 3.13 -8.70
N THR A 49 -19.11 3.53 -7.68
CA THR A 49 -20.52 3.19 -7.55
C THR A 49 -21.35 3.75 -8.71
N LEU A 50 -21.14 5.00 -9.09
CA LEU A 50 -21.79 5.61 -10.26
C LEU A 50 -21.34 4.97 -11.59
N ALA A 51 -20.17 4.32 -11.61
CA ALA A 51 -19.67 3.63 -12.79
C ALA A 51 -20.27 2.22 -12.96
N THR A 52 -20.66 1.55 -11.86
CA THR A 52 -21.31 0.22 -11.92
C THR A 52 -22.66 0.20 -12.65
N THR A 53 -23.27 1.37 -12.85
CA THR A 53 -24.54 1.54 -13.55
C THR A 53 -24.38 1.68 -15.07
N PHE A 54 -23.17 1.57 -15.64
CA PHE A 54 -22.91 1.71 -17.08
C PHE A 54 -22.84 0.40 -17.86
N GLU A 55 -23.27 0.46 -19.14
CA GLU A 55 -23.22 -0.65 -20.11
C GLU A 55 -21.84 -0.86 -20.78
N PHE A 56 -20.77 -0.17 -20.35
CA PHE A 56 -19.45 -0.19 -21.01
C PHE A 56 -18.30 -0.55 -20.06
N PRO A 57 -18.19 -1.83 -19.65
CA PRO A 57 -17.16 -2.28 -18.70
C PRO A 57 -15.72 -2.10 -19.21
N GLU A 58 -15.49 -2.09 -20.53
CA GLU A 58 -14.15 -1.97 -21.11
C GLU A 58 -13.52 -0.58 -20.94
N GLN A 59 -14.33 0.47 -20.77
CA GLN A 59 -13.86 1.87 -20.66
C GLN A 59 -14.04 2.45 -19.25
N GLU A 60 -14.64 1.70 -18.33
CA GLU A 60 -14.99 2.10 -16.97
C GLU A 60 -13.81 2.74 -16.23
N ASN A 61 -12.66 2.06 -16.23
CA ASN A 61 -11.46 2.52 -15.53
C ASN A 61 -10.90 3.83 -16.11
N GLY A 62 -10.99 4.01 -17.43
CA GLY A 62 -10.56 5.24 -18.10
C GLY A 62 -11.43 6.41 -17.72
N LEU A 63 -12.75 6.22 -17.72
CA LEU A 63 -13.72 7.25 -17.36
C LEU A 63 -13.63 7.65 -15.88
N ILE A 64 -13.44 6.68 -14.98
CA ILE A 64 -13.25 6.98 -13.55
C ILE A 64 -11.95 7.76 -13.34
N ARG A 65 -10.84 7.33 -13.96
CA ARG A 65 -9.58 8.08 -13.93
C ARG A 65 -9.80 9.51 -14.41
N ASP A 66 -10.54 9.68 -15.49
CA ASP A 66 -10.73 11.00 -16.09
C ASP A 66 -11.57 11.90 -15.20
N ARG A 67 -12.59 11.33 -14.56
CA ARG A 67 -13.42 12.07 -13.62
C ARG A 67 -12.66 12.42 -12.34
N ILE A 68 -11.74 11.56 -11.88
CA ILE A 68 -10.86 11.82 -10.74
C ILE A 68 -10.04 13.09 -10.97
N TYR A 69 -9.33 13.23 -12.10
CA TYR A 69 -8.51 14.43 -12.33
C TYR A 69 -9.36 15.69 -12.54
N LEU A 70 -10.53 15.59 -13.19
CA LEU A 70 -11.41 16.73 -13.44
C LEU A 70 -12.15 17.21 -12.20
N GLY A 71 -12.43 16.32 -11.24
CA GLY A 71 -13.33 16.61 -10.11
C GLY A 71 -12.66 16.67 -8.74
N ILE A 72 -11.37 16.34 -8.62
CA ILE A 72 -10.60 16.56 -7.40
C ILE A 72 -10.44 18.07 -7.14
N LYS A 73 -10.67 18.50 -5.89
CA LYS A 73 -10.47 19.91 -5.46
C LYS A 73 -8.99 20.29 -5.28
N ASP A 74 -8.15 19.29 -5.08
CA ASP A 74 -6.76 19.44 -4.72
C ASP A 74 -5.88 19.71 -5.95
N SER A 75 -5.58 20.99 -6.19
CA SER A 75 -4.82 21.45 -7.35
C SER A 75 -3.42 20.85 -7.47
N GLY A 76 -2.72 20.64 -6.35
CA GLY A 76 -1.39 20.02 -6.37
C GLY A 76 -1.43 18.52 -6.71
N LEU A 77 -2.47 17.82 -6.26
CA LEU A 77 -2.70 16.42 -6.63
C LEU A 77 -3.13 16.31 -8.10
N GLN A 78 -3.98 17.22 -8.56
CA GLN A 78 -4.40 17.32 -9.96
C GLN A 78 -3.19 17.52 -10.89
N GLU A 79 -2.30 18.46 -10.57
CA GLU A 79 -1.09 18.71 -11.35
C GLU A 79 -0.15 17.49 -11.37
N ARG A 80 0.01 16.79 -10.24
CA ARG A 80 0.85 15.58 -10.19
C ARG A 80 0.30 14.44 -11.06
N LEU A 81 -1.01 14.25 -11.08
CA LEU A 81 -1.69 13.25 -11.91
C LEU A 81 -1.52 13.57 -13.40
N LEU A 82 -1.63 14.84 -13.79
CA LEU A 82 -1.46 15.31 -15.18
C LEU A 82 -0.04 15.12 -15.73
N ARG A 83 0.98 15.04 -14.87
CA ARG A 83 2.37 14.81 -15.28
C ARG A 83 2.69 13.35 -15.62
N GLU A 84 1.76 12.42 -15.43
CA GLU A 84 1.99 10.99 -15.68
C GLU A 84 1.64 10.60 -17.13
N ASN A 85 2.65 10.23 -17.91
CA ASN A 85 2.50 9.90 -19.34
C ASN A 85 1.60 8.68 -19.64
N ASN A 86 1.43 7.78 -18.68
CA ASN A 86 0.55 6.61 -18.82
C ASN A 86 -0.22 6.38 -17.52
N LEU A 87 -1.19 7.26 -17.26
CA LEU A 87 -2.01 7.21 -16.06
C LEU A 87 -3.17 6.22 -16.26
N GLY A 88 -3.13 5.08 -15.55
CA GLY A 88 -4.28 4.20 -15.37
C GLY A 88 -5.02 4.50 -14.05
N LEU A 89 -6.23 3.97 -13.88
CA LEU A 89 -7.00 4.15 -12.63
C LEU A 89 -6.24 3.66 -11.39
N GLU A 90 -5.61 2.48 -11.48
CA GLU A 90 -4.84 1.91 -10.38
C GLU A 90 -3.67 2.80 -9.98
N LYS A 91 -2.93 3.30 -10.98
CA LYS A 91 -1.81 4.22 -10.79
C LYS A 91 -2.26 5.57 -10.21
N ALA A 92 -3.42 6.08 -10.65
CA ALA A 92 -4.01 7.30 -10.07
C ALA A 92 -4.37 7.11 -8.59
N ILE A 93 -5.03 6.00 -8.25
CA ILE A 93 -5.36 5.65 -6.86
C ILE A 93 -4.09 5.47 -6.02
N GLU A 94 -3.05 4.87 -6.59
CA GLU A 94 -1.77 4.76 -5.93
C GLU A 94 -1.18 6.14 -5.63
N ILE A 95 -1.06 7.02 -6.63
CA ILE A 95 -0.55 8.40 -6.46
C ILE A 95 -1.35 9.17 -5.41
N ILE A 96 -2.67 9.03 -5.40
CA ILE A 96 -3.55 9.66 -4.39
C ILE A 96 -3.16 9.19 -2.97
N ARG A 97 -3.03 7.88 -2.77
CA ARG A 97 -2.62 7.31 -1.48
C ARG A 97 -1.21 7.75 -1.08
N GLN A 98 -0.31 7.81 -2.05
CA GLN A 98 1.07 8.24 -1.85
C GLN A 98 1.14 9.72 -1.44
N LEU A 99 0.39 10.60 -2.11
CA LEU A 99 0.38 12.03 -1.83
C LEU A 99 -0.28 12.39 -0.49
N LYS A 100 -1.26 11.59 -0.04
CA LYS A 100 -1.78 11.70 1.33
C LYS A 100 -0.72 11.44 2.39
N ARG A 101 0.14 10.44 2.17
CA ARG A 101 1.24 10.10 3.09
C ARG A 101 2.36 11.16 3.11
N ALA A 102 2.42 11.98 2.06
CA ALA A 102 3.51 12.90 1.76
C ALA A 102 3.26 14.38 2.13
N ARG A 103 2.05 14.75 2.58
CA ARG A 103 1.75 16.17 2.76
C ARG A 103 2.33 16.75 4.05
N ASN A 104 3.15 17.78 3.82
CA ASN A 104 3.60 18.88 4.66
C ASN A 104 4.41 18.63 5.92
N LYS A 105 4.31 17.47 6.57
CA LYS A 105 5.25 16.97 7.57
C LYS A 105 4.75 15.60 8.03
N SER A 106 5.64 14.63 8.06
CA SER A 106 5.29 13.28 8.49
C SER A 106 6.07 12.95 9.76
N ALA A 107 5.43 12.20 10.65
CA ALA A 107 6.12 11.54 11.74
C ALA A 107 6.06 10.03 11.54
N THR A 108 7.18 9.34 11.69
CA THR A 108 7.18 7.88 11.76
C THR A 108 7.95 7.41 12.96
N SER A 109 7.47 6.32 13.54
CA SER A 109 8.18 5.59 14.57
C SER A 109 7.73 4.15 14.53
N ASN A 110 8.61 3.28 15.03
CA ASN A 110 8.29 1.90 15.27
C ASN A 110 7.83 1.76 16.72
N LEU A 111 6.97 0.78 16.98
CA LEU A 111 6.69 0.37 18.35
C LEU A 111 7.93 -0.29 18.95
N LYS A 112 8.38 0.18 20.12
CA LYS A 112 9.52 -0.41 20.83
C LYS A 112 9.14 -1.81 21.29
N ASP A 113 9.98 -2.80 20.99
CA ASP A 113 9.81 -4.21 21.37
C ASP A 113 8.40 -4.75 21.08
N GLY A 114 7.83 -4.36 19.93
CA GLY A 114 6.41 -4.50 19.62
C GLY A 114 5.83 -5.89 19.86
N PHE A 115 6.50 -6.96 19.44
CA PHE A 115 6.00 -8.33 19.63
C PHE A 115 5.79 -8.68 21.11
N TRP A 116 6.61 -8.16 22.03
CA TRP A 116 6.45 -8.39 23.47
C TRP A 116 5.26 -7.65 24.10
N HIS A 117 4.52 -6.85 23.33
CA HIS A 117 3.21 -6.34 23.74
C HIS A 117 2.09 -7.38 23.55
N VAL A 118 2.35 -8.52 22.90
CA VAL A 118 1.37 -9.57 22.64
C VAL A 118 1.57 -10.73 23.62
N PRO A 119 0.67 -10.94 24.61
CA PRO A 119 0.72 -12.14 25.43
C PRO A 119 0.36 -13.37 24.58
N LEU A 120 0.98 -14.50 24.89
CA LEU A 120 0.59 -15.79 24.32
C LEU A 120 -0.44 -16.46 25.22
N ASP A 121 -1.37 -17.20 24.63
CA ASP A 121 -2.18 -18.16 25.38
C ASP A 121 -1.32 -19.37 25.79
N GLU A 122 -1.85 -20.20 26.69
CA GLU A 122 -1.08 -21.29 27.29
C GLU A 122 -0.57 -22.28 26.23
N VAL A 123 -1.40 -22.64 25.25
CA VAL A 123 -1.06 -23.60 24.19
C VAL A 123 0.02 -23.06 23.26
N SER A 124 -0.08 -21.78 22.88
CA SER A 124 0.93 -21.11 22.05
C SER A 124 2.24 -20.92 22.83
N SER A 125 2.14 -20.62 24.12
CA SER A 125 3.30 -20.50 25.02
C SER A 125 4.06 -21.82 25.13
N GLU A 126 3.35 -22.93 25.35
CA GLU A 126 3.96 -24.28 25.37
C GLU A 126 4.65 -24.63 24.05
N SER A 127 4.03 -24.27 22.92
CA SER A 127 4.62 -24.46 21.59
C SER A 127 5.89 -23.62 21.37
N CYS A 128 6.04 -22.51 22.11
CA CYS A 128 7.23 -21.66 22.12
C CYS A 128 8.23 -22.06 23.23
N THR A 129 8.30 -23.33 23.61
CA THR A 129 9.28 -23.83 24.57
C THR A 129 10.65 -24.01 23.92
N PHE A 130 11.70 -23.56 24.59
CA PHE A 130 13.09 -23.75 24.18
C PHE A 130 13.94 -24.35 25.30
N ASN A 131 15.01 -25.03 24.91
CA ASN A 131 15.94 -25.67 25.83
C ASN A 131 17.15 -24.78 26.07
N THR A 132 17.60 -24.72 27.31
CA THR A 132 18.87 -24.14 27.73
C THR A 132 19.66 -25.18 28.52
N LEU A 133 20.94 -24.91 28.79
CA LEU A 133 21.75 -25.73 29.69
C LEU A 133 21.18 -25.82 31.13
N PHE A 134 20.29 -24.89 31.50
CA PHE A 134 19.71 -24.76 32.83
C PHE A 134 18.26 -25.26 32.91
N GLY A 135 17.72 -25.82 31.83
CA GLY A 135 16.36 -26.35 31.78
C GLY A 135 15.53 -25.82 30.61
N ARG A 136 14.23 -26.11 30.65
CA ARG A 136 13.26 -25.71 29.61
C ARG A 136 12.54 -24.45 30.04
N TYR A 137 12.47 -23.48 29.13
CA TYR A 137 11.78 -22.23 29.33
C TYR A 137 10.76 -22.04 28.21
N LYS A 138 9.66 -21.36 28.50
CA LYS A 138 8.63 -21.02 27.52
C LYS A 138 8.42 -19.52 27.44
N PHE A 139 8.08 -19.04 26.26
CA PHE A 139 7.73 -17.64 26.06
C PHE A 139 6.30 -17.38 26.54
N ASN A 140 6.12 -16.38 27.40
CA ASN A 140 4.78 -15.91 27.82
C ASN A 140 4.23 -14.79 26.90
N LYS A 141 5.08 -14.29 26.01
CA LYS A 141 4.82 -13.20 25.07
C LYS A 141 5.39 -13.58 23.71
N LEU A 142 4.80 -13.07 22.64
CA LEU A 142 5.15 -13.44 21.27
C LEU A 142 6.66 -13.27 21.01
N PRO A 143 7.41 -14.36 20.79
CA PRO A 143 8.83 -14.27 20.48
C PRO A 143 9.05 -13.76 19.05
N PHE A 144 10.26 -13.27 18.80
CA PHE A 144 10.71 -12.99 17.45
C PHE A 144 10.82 -14.30 16.64
N GLU A 145 10.88 -14.18 15.31
CA GLU A 145 11.09 -15.30 14.38
C GLU A 145 9.93 -16.29 14.19
N ILE A 146 8.80 -16.08 14.89
CA ILE A 146 7.55 -16.77 14.55
C ILE A 146 7.02 -16.25 13.22
N VAL A 147 6.86 -17.15 12.25
CA VAL A 147 6.45 -16.82 10.87
C VAL A 147 5.13 -16.02 10.82
N SER A 148 4.17 -16.34 11.69
CA SER A 148 2.87 -15.68 11.75
C SER A 148 2.84 -14.41 12.62
N ALA A 149 3.90 -14.12 13.39
CA ALA A 149 3.94 -12.99 14.31
C ALA A 149 3.68 -11.63 13.65
N PRO A 150 4.25 -11.32 12.47
CA PRO A 150 3.99 -10.04 11.80
C PRO A 150 2.52 -9.83 11.47
N GLU A 151 1.81 -10.85 10.98
CA GLU A 151 0.39 -10.74 10.62
C GLU A 151 -0.51 -10.51 11.84
N VAL A 152 -0.25 -11.25 12.93
CA VAL A 152 -0.94 -11.07 14.21
C VAL A 152 -0.71 -9.65 14.73
N PHE A 153 0.51 -9.14 14.62
CA PHE A 153 0.87 -7.80 15.04
C PHE A 153 0.21 -6.71 14.19
N GLN A 154 0.16 -6.87 12.86
CA GLN A 154 -0.56 -5.97 11.96
C GLN A 154 -2.03 -5.88 12.35
N LYS A 155 -2.71 -7.02 12.52
CA LYS A 155 -4.12 -7.08 12.92
C LYS A 155 -4.35 -6.39 14.26
N LYS A 156 -3.45 -6.56 15.23
CA LYS A 156 -3.52 -5.91 16.54
C LYS A 156 -3.35 -4.40 16.42
N ASN A 157 -2.30 -3.92 15.74
CA ASN A 157 -2.06 -2.49 15.59
C ASN A 157 -3.18 -1.79 14.82
N GLN A 158 -3.73 -2.44 13.79
CA GLN A 158 -4.90 -1.93 13.07
C GLN A 158 -6.10 -1.72 14.00
N LYS A 159 -6.37 -2.67 14.92
CA LYS A 159 -7.43 -2.50 15.92
C LYS A 159 -7.14 -1.37 16.91
N LEU A 160 -5.88 -1.16 17.28
CA LEU A 160 -5.49 -0.20 18.31
C LEU A 160 -5.43 1.25 17.79
N PHE A 161 -4.88 1.46 16.59
CA PHE A 161 -4.58 2.78 16.04
C PHE A 161 -5.29 3.07 14.71
N GLY A 162 -5.82 2.06 14.00
CA GLY A 162 -6.42 2.23 12.67
C GLY A 162 -7.72 3.04 12.62
N GLY A 163 -8.29 3.39 13.78
CA GLY A 163 -9.42 4.31 13.89
C GLY A 163 -9.03 5.78 14.01
N ILE A 164 -7.72 6.11 14.01
CA ILE A 164 -7.23 7.49 14.07
C ILE A 164 -6.97 7.96 12.64
N GLU A 165 -7.80 8.90 12.15
CA GLU A 165 -7.61 9.47 10.81
C GLU A 165 -6.24 10.15 10.68
N GLY A 166 -5.54 9.88 9.59
CA GLY A 166 -4.17 10.34 9.34
C GLY A 166 -3.07 9.47 9.96
N VAL A 167 -3.42 8.37 10.62
CA VAL A 167 -2.49 7.33 11.06
C VAL A 167 -2.56 6.14 10.11
N GLU A 168 -1.44 5.78 9.52
CA GLU A 168 -1.28 4.58 8.69
C GLU A 168 -0.31 3.61 9.38
N ILE A 169 -0.56 2.32 9.23
CA ILE A 169 0.14 1.26 9.96
C ILE A 169 0.61 0.21 8.98
N TYR A 170 1.89 -0.13 9.04
CA TYR A 170 2.46 -1.24 8.31
C TYR A 170 3.37 -2.07 9.22
N PHE A 171 2.92 -3.27 9.55
CA PHE A 171 3.44 -4.14 10.60
C PHE A 171 3.68 -3.40 11.93
N TYR A 172 4.92 -3.08 12.22
CA TYR A 172 5.37 -2.41 13.43
C TYR A 172 5.64 -0.92 13.23
N ASP A 173 5.63 -0.45 11.98
CA ASP A 173 5.83 0.94 11.62
C ASP A 173 4.49 1.66 11.65
N ILE A 174 4.48 2.84 12.29
CA ILE A 174 3.36 3.76 12.27
C ILE A 174 3.83 5.04 11.60
N ILE A 175 3.04 5.55 10.66
CA ILE A 175 3.24 6.87 10.06
C ILE A 175 2.03 7.74 10.33
N VAL A 176 2.31 8.96 10.80
CA VAL A 176 1.33 10.01 11.04
C VAL A 176 1.55 11.08 9.98
N ALA A 177 0.47 11.43 9.28
CA ALA A 177 0.47 12.48 8.27
C ALA A 177 -0.66 13.48 8.55
N GLY A 178 -0.39 14.77 8.38
CA GLY A 178 -1.36 15.85 8.52
C GLY A 178 -1.18 16.88 7.42
N TYR A 179 -2.27 17.53 6.98
CA TYR A 179 -2.18 18.51 5.88
C TYR A 179 -1.37 19.76 6.27
N ASN A 180 -1.32 20.10 7.56
CA ASN A 180 -0.51 21.16 8.14
C ASN A 180 0.07 20.70 9.49
N GLU A 181 0.91 21.53 10.10
CA GLU A 181 1.59 21.21 11.36
C GLU A 181 0.60 21.04 12.52
N ASP A 182 -0.42 21.88 12.60
CA ASP A 182 -1.39 21.85 13.69
C ASP A 182 -2.21 20.55 13.68
N LEU A 183 -2.70 20.14 12.50
CA LEU A 183 -3.42 18.89 12.36
C LEU A 183 -2.48 17.70 12.60
N HIS A 184 -1.26 17.72 12.04
CA HIS A 184 -0.28 16.67 12.26
C HIS A 184 -0.04 16.45 13.77
N ASP A 185 0.14 17.52 14.51
CA ASP A 185 0.36 17.46 15.96
C ASP A 185 -0.86 17.02 16.74
N ALA A 186 -2.05 17.43 16.31
CA ALA A 186 -3.30 16.95 16.89
C ALA A 186 -3.46 15.43 16.69
N ILE A 187 -3.12 14.91 15.51
CA ILE A 187 -3.16 13.47 15.22
C ILE A 187 -2.09 12.73 16.02
N MET A 188 -0.86 13.26 16.05
CA MET A 188 0.24 12.66 16.82
C MET A 188 -0.09 12.61 18.31
N SER A 189 -0.68 13.66 18.86
CA SER A 189 -1.13 13.71 20.26
C SER A 189 -2.17 12.62 20.54
N LYS A 190 -3.18 12.46 19.67
CA LYS A 190 -4.16 11.37 19.77
C LYS A 190 -3.51 9.99 19.72
N ALA A 191 -2.53 9.78 18.83
CA ALA A 191 -1.80 8.52 18.74
C ALA A 191 -0.98 8.22 20.00
N LEU A 192 -0.30 9.24 20.56
CA LEU A 192 0.46 9.12 21.80
C LEU A 192 -0.43 8.88 23.02
N GLU A 193 -1.56 9.56 23.13
CA GLU A 193 -2.55 9.35 24.19
C GLU A 193 -3.14 7.94 24.12
N ARG A 194 -3.49 7.47 22.92
CA ARG A 194 -3.95 6.10 22.69
C ARG A 194 -2.89 5.10 23.11
N ALA A 195 -1.63 5.31 22.74
CA ALA A 195 -0.53 4.43 23.14
C ALA A 195 -0.32 4.42 24.66
N ARG A 196 -0.44 5.59 25.31
CA ARG A 196 -0.34 5.73 26.77
C ARG A 196 -1.44 4.97 27.50
N SER A 197 -2.69 5.03 27.03
CA SER A 197 -3.81 4.35 27.69
C SER A 197 -3.73 2.81 27.62
N ILE A 198 -2.99 2.28 26.65
CA ILE A 198 -2.79 0.82 26.45
C ILE A 198 -1.35 0.36 26.78
N ASN A 199 -0.55 1.23 27.42
CA ASN A 199 0.84 0.96 27.80
C ASN A 199 1.75 0.48 26.64
N ILE A 200 1.55 1.03 25.44
CA ILE A 200 2.43 0.82 24.29
C ILE A 200 3.46 1.96 24.23
N LYS A 201 4.71 1.60 23.96
CA LYS A 201 5.82 2.57 23.84
C LYS A 201 6.31 2.66 22.40
N PHE A 202 6.57 3.89 21.96
CA PHE A 202 7.28 4.17 20.71
C PHE A 202 8.79 4.13 20.93
N ASN A 203 9.54 3.83 19.87
CA ASN A 203 11.00 3.86 19.92
C ASN A 203 11.51 5.30 19.67
N PRO A 204 12.06 5.99 20.69
CA PRO A 204 12.53 7.37 20.54
C PRO A 204 13.67 7.50 19.52
N ASP A 205 14.55 6.50 19.42
CA ASP A 205 15.72 6.53 18.53
C ASP A 205 15.32 6.43 17.06
N LYS A 206 14.12 5.91 16.77
CA LYS A 206 13.57 5.77 15.42
C LYS A 206 12.51 6.82 15.10
N LEU A 207 12.20 7.71 16.04
CA LEU A 207 11.20 8.74 15.85
C LEU A 207 11.74 9.82 14.90
N GLN A 208 11.16 9.90 13.71
CA GLN A 208 11.31 11.06 12.83
C GLN A 208 10.07 11.93 13.07
N TYR A 209 10.21 13.13 13.62
CA TYR A 209 9.07 14.01 13.95
C TYR A 209 9.13 15.32 13.15
N ARG A 210 8.00 15.71 12.56
CA ARG A 210 7.88 16.92 11.72
C ARG A 210 8.98 17.03 10.65
N VAL A 211 9.27 15.93 9.97
CA VAL A 211 10.23 15.91 8.85
C VAL A 211 9.52 16.12 7.52
N SER A 212 10.19 16.78 6.57
CA SER A 212 9.69 17.01 5.21
C SER A 212 9.81 15.77 4.31
N GLU A 213 10.73 14.87 4.67
CA GLU A 213 10.95 13.59 4.04
C GLU A 213 11.07 12.54 5.14
N VAL A 214 10.33 11.44 5.02
CA VAL A 214 10.29 10.40 6.02
C VAL A 214 10.66 9.05 5.42
N LYS A 215 11.58 8.33 6.06
CA LYS A 215 11.90 6.95 5.70
C LYS A 215 10.87 6.01 6.32
N TYR A 216 10.08 5.33 5.48
CA TYR A 216 9.01 4.43 5.88
C TYR A 216 8.99 3.18 4.99
N VAL A 217 9.11 1.99 5.59
CA VAL A 217 9.06 0.69 4.88
C VAL A 217 10.00 0.63 3.67
N GLY A 218 11.25 1.04 3.86
CA GLY A 218 12.29 1.06 2.81
C GLY A 218 12.02 2.03 1.65
N GLN A 219 11.19 3.05 1.89
CA GLN A 219 10.88 4.10 0.93
C GLN A 219 11.05 5.47 1.60
N ILE A 220 11.34 6.49 0.78
CA ILE A 220 11.37 7.88 1.23
C ILE A 220 10.08 8.54 0.76
N ILE A 221 9.25 8.98 1.70
CA ILE A 221 8.01 9.68 1.43
C ILE A 221 8.25 11.17 1.62
N SER A 222 7.98 11.95 0.57
CA SER A 222 8.26 13.39 0.50
C SER A 222 7.14 14.10 -0.24
N LYS A 223 7.09 15.44 -0.19
CA LYS A 223 6.13 16.23 -1.00
C LYS A 223 6.18 15.91 -2.50
N SER A 224 7.34 15.55 -3.04
CA SER A 224 7.51 15.15 -4.44
C SER A 224 6.93 13.77 -4.77
N GLY A 225 6.59 12.97 -3.76
CA GLY A 225 6.08 11.62 -3.90
C GLY A 225 6.92 10.60 -3.13
N ILE A 226 6.80 9.34 -3.54
CA ILE A 226 7.57 8.23 -2.98
C ILE A 226 8.82 8.00 -3.83
N ASN A 227 9.97 7.97 -3.17
CA ASN A 227 11.26 7.65 -3.76
C ASN A 227 11.83 6.37 -3.13
N PRO A 228 12.73 5.66 -3.83
CA PRO A 228 13.48 4.56 -3.23
C PRO A 228 14.37 5.07 -2.10
N ASP A 229 14.53 4.24 -1.08
CA ASP A 229 15.50 4.49 -0.02
C ASP A 229 16.93 4.32 -0.56
N LEU A 230 17.76 5.34 -0.33
CA LEU A 230 19.14 5.39 -0.82
C LEU A 230 19.97 4.20 -0.34
N ASP A 231 19.65 3.63 0.83
CA ASP A 231 20.37 2.45 1.33
C ASP A 231 20.10 1.21 0.47
N HIS A 232 18.88 1.05 -0.05
CA HIS A 232 18.55 -0.05 -0.96
C HIS A 232 19.22 0.14 -2.32
N ILE A 233 19.30 1.39 -2.82
CA ILE A 233 20.01 1.71 -4.05
C ILE A 233 21.50 1.39 -3.90
N LYS A 234 22.14 1.92 -2.85
CA LYS A 234 23.55 1.65 -2.53
C LYS A 234 23.83 0.15 -2.37
N ALA A 235 22.91 -0.59 -1.76
CA ALA A 235 23.06 -2.03 -1.59
C ALA A 235 23.08 -2.75 -2.95
N VAL A 236 22.22 -2.39 -3.90
CA VAL A 236 22.21 -2.95 -5.26
C VAL A 236 23.45 -2.53 -6.04
N ASP A 237 23.83 -1.25 -5.98
CA ASP A 237 25.01 -0.71 -6.65
C ASP A 237 26.31 -1.37 -6.15
N ALA A 238 26.39 -1.66 -4.85
CA ALA A 238 27.53 -2.36 -4.25
C ALA A 238 27.57 -3.87 -4.51
N MET A 239 26.54 -4.48 -5.10
CA MET A 239 26.55 -5.92 -5.37
C MET A 239 27.64 -6.28 -6.39
N PRO A 240 28.45 -7.31 -6.14
CA PRO A 240 29.41 -7.81 -7.13
C PRO A 240 28.68 -8.49 -8.28
N THR A 241 29.37 -8.63 -9.42
CA THR A 241 28.87 -9.43 -10.54
C THR A 241 28.59 -10.87 -10.08
N PRO A 242 27.35 -11.37 -10.23
CA PRO A 242 26.99 -12.71 -9.82
C PRO A 242 27.81 -13.81 -10.52
N LYS A 243 28.31 -14.77 -9.75
CA LYS A 243 29.09 -15.91 -10.26
C LYS A 243 28.32 -17.23 -10.22
N SER A 244 27.08 -17.21 -9.75
CA SER A 244 26.25 -18.40 -9.59
C SER A 244 24.76 -18.07 -9.72
N LYS A 245 23.93 -19.08 -10.05
CA LYS A 245 22.46 -18.91 -10.08
C LYS A 245 21.91 -18.39 -8.74
N THR A 246 22.50 -18.81 -7.63
CA THR A 246 22.10 -18.36 -6.29
C THR A 246 22.34 -16.87 -6.10
N GLU A 247 23.48 -16.36 -6.54
CA GLU A 247 23.79 -14.93 -6.50
C GLU A 247 22.89 -14.11 -7.44
N VAL A 248 22.54 -14.65 -8.61
CA VAL A 248 21.58 -14.00 -9.52
C VAL A 248 20.20 -13.92 -8.90
N ARG A 249 19.73 -14.98 -8.24
CA ARG A 249 18.46 -14.94 -7.48
C ARG A 249 18.48 -13.90 -6.38
N ARG A 250 19.61 -13.77 -5.66
CA ARG A 250 19.79 -12.73 -4.64
C ARG A 250 19.71 -11.33 -5.25
N LEU A 251 20.40 -11.08 -6.37
CA LEU A 251 20.32 -9.80 -7.08
C LEU A 251 18.89 -9.50 -7.52
N LEU A 252 18.23 -10.44 -8.20
CA LEU A 252 16.85 -10.27 -8.66
C LEU A 252 15.88 -10.01 -7.49
N GLY A 253 16.09 -10.64 -6.33
CA GLY A 253 15.31 -10.38 -5.13
C GLY A 253 15.47 -8.93 -4.63
N MET A 254 16.70 -8.41 -4.61
CA MET A 254 16.98 -7.02 -4.22
C MET A 254 16.41 -6.02 -5.24
N VAL A 255 16.59 -6.27 -6.53
CA VAL A 255 16.06 -5.44 -7.61
C VAL A 255 14.53 -5.42 -7.61
N ASN A 256 13.90 -6.55 -7.27
CA ASN A 256 12.45 -6.63 -7.19
C ASN A 256 11.86 -5.67 -6.15
N PHE A 257 12.58 -5.39 -5.05
CA PHE A 257 12.18 -4.39 -4.06
C PHE A 257 12.12 -2.96 -4.66
N LEU A 258 12.96 -2.69 -5.67
CA LEU A 258 13.04 -1.41 -6.39
C LEU A 258 12.26 -1.40 -7.71
N SER A 259 11.62 -2.51 -8.08
CA SER A 259 10.96 -2.72 -9.39
C SER A 259 10.03 -1.59 -9.81
N LYS A 260 9.26 -1.03 -8.86
CA LYS A 260 8.32 0.07 -9.11
C LYS A 260 8.97 1.40 -9.52
N PHE A 261 10.27 1.55 -9.27
CA PHE A 261 11.05 2.73 -9.65
C PHE A 261 11.86 2.51 -10.92
N ILE A 262 11.94 1.27 -11.42
CA ILE A 262 12.72 0.90 -12.61
C ILE A 262 11.75 0.72 -13.79
N PRO A 263 11.76 1.62 -14.79
CA PRO A 263 10.90 1.48 -15.95
C PRO A 263 11.26 0.21 -16.72
N ASN A 264 10.24 -0.57 -17.10
CA ASN A 264 10.40 -1.82 -17.85
C ASN A 264 11.34 -2.84 -17.17
N VAL A 265 11.37 -2.90 -15.84
CA VAL A 265 12.23 -3.83 -15.07
C VAL A 265 12.19 -5.27 -15.61
N SER A 266 11.01 -5.78 -15.99
CA SER A 266 10.85 -7.12 -16.57
C SER A 266 11.69 -7.34 -17.83
N LYS A 267 11.78 -6.33 -18.70
CA LYS A 267 12.60 -6.40 -19.92
C LYS A 267 14.08 -6.32 -19.56
N VAL A 268 14.44 -5.40 -18.66
CA VAL A 268 15.82 -5.21 -18.21
C VAL A 268 16.36 -6.49 -17.55
N THR A 269 15.59 -7.13 -16.68
CA THR A 269 16.01 -8.33 -15.94
C THR A 269 15.76 -9.65 -16.68
N ALA A 270 15.25 -9.63 -17.92
CA ALA A 270 14.93 -10.86 -18.67
C ALA A 270 16.16 -11.79 -18.85
N PRO A 271 17.34 -11.29 -19.28
CA PRO A 271 18.52 -12.14 -19.47
C PRO A 271 19.00 -12.82 -18.19
N LEU A 272 18.77 -12.18 -17.03
CA LEU A 272 19.11 -12.72 -15.71
C LEU A 272 18.10 -13.77 -15.23
N ARG A 273 16.82 -13.64 -15.61
CA ARG A 273 15.78 -14.62 -15.27
C ARG A 273 15.92 -15.91 -16.08
N GLU A 274 16.41 -15.83 -17.31
CA GLU A 274 16.62 -17.00 -18.16
C GLU A 274 17.73 -17.92 -17.63
N ILE A 275 18.84 -17.35 -17.17
CA ILE A 275 19.99 -18.13 -16.67
C ILE A 275 19.74 -18.82 -15.31
N ILE A 276 18.68 -18.46 -14.58
CA ILE A 276 18.31 -19.09 -13.30
C ILE A 276 17.30 -20.24 -13.45
N LEU A 277 16.81 -20.50 -14.67
CA LEU A 277 15.93 -21.63 -14.96
C LEU A 277 16.63 -22.96 -14.65
N GLU A 278 15.87 -23.98 -14.24
CA GLU A 278 16.44 -25.27 -13.81
C GLU A 278 17.21 -25.96 -14.94
N ASN A 279 16.65 -25.96 -16.14
CA ASN A 279 17.19 -26.65 -17.32
C ASN A 279 18.21 -25.85 -18.14
N VAL A 280 18.70 -24.73 -17.61
CA VAL A 280 19.66 -23.85 -18.30
C VAL A 280 20.99 -23.88 -17.57
N GLU A 281 22.11 -24.14 -18.25
CA GLU A 281 23.43 -24.06 -17.61
C GLU A 281 23.77 -22.60 -17.26
N PHE A 282 24.44 -22.38 -16.12
CA PHE A 282 24.82 -21.03 -15.73
C PHE A 282 25.91 -20.51 -16.67
N ASN A 283 25.56 -19.54 -17.52
CA ASN A 283 26.48 -18.86 -18.40
C ASN A 283 26.32 -17.35 -18.27
N TRP A 284 27.37 -16.66 -17.84
CA TRP A 284 27.38 -15.21 -17.70
C TRP A 284 28.00 -14.57 -18.95
N GLY A 285 27.16 -14.20 -19.91
CA GLY A 285 27.57 -13.61 -21.18
C GLY A 285 27.37 -12.10 -21.26
N LYS A 286 27.50 -11.55 -22.47
CA LYS A 286 27.34 -10.12 -22.75
C LYS A 286 25.93 -9.61 -22.41
N GLU A 287 24.90 -10.42 -22.62
CA GLU A 287 23.51 -10.02 -22.36
C GLU A 287 23.23 -9.90 -20.85
N GLN A 288 23.78 -10.82 -20.05
CA GLN A 288 23.68 -10.80 -18.60
C GLN A 288 24.48 -9.62 -18.02
N GLU A 289 25.69 -9.37 -18.54
CA GLU A 289 26.51 -8.23 -18.13
C GLU A 289 25.81 -6.90 -18.46
N LEU A 290 25.26 -6.76 -19.67
CA LEU A 290 24.53 -5.57 -20.07
C LEU A 290 23.27 -5.37 -19.21
N SER A 291 22.54 -6.45 -18.92
CA SER A 291 21.39 -6.43 -18.01
C SER A 291 21.80 -5.96 -16.62
N PHE A 292 22.89 -6.50 -16.07
CA PHE A 292 23.43 -6.13 -14.76
C PHE A 292 23.85 -4.66 -14.69
N VAL A 293 24.57 -4.16 -15.70
CA VAL A 293 24.99 -2.75 -15.77
C VAL A 293 23.78 -1.83 -15.92
N ASN A 294 22.76 -2.20 -16.70
CA ASN A 294 21.54 -1.39 -16.86
C ASN A 294 20.65 -1.35 -15.60
N ILE A 295 20.79 -2.32 -14.70
CA ILE A 295 20.07 -2.35 -13.42
C ILE A 295 20.69 -1.37 -12.41
N LYS A 296 22.01 -1.24 -12.45
CA LYS A 296 22.76 -0.30 -11.61
C LYS A 296 22.57 1.14 -12.09
#